data_AF-A0A9D8DMV6-F1
#
_entry.id   AF-A0A9D8DMV6-F1
#
_cell.length_a   1.000
_cell.length_b   1.000
_cell.length_c   1.000
_cell.angle_alpha   90.00
_cell.angle_beta   90.00
_cell.angle_gamma   90.00
#
_symmetry.space_group_name_H-M   'P 1'
#
loop_
_entity.id
_entity.type
_entity.pdbx_description
1 polymer ?
#
loop_
_entity_poly.entity_id
_entity_poly.type
_entity_poly.pdbx_seq_one_letter_code
_entity_poly.pdbx_strand_id
1 'polypeptide(L)'
;MTARYVVLGLARPRTPWFGEVGAWSAGGATPVDFVRCLTAEEVRARLAGGQRISALLVDSRAPGLDRDVLNSARRADVAVIVVDDGAVDRDWHAIGATAVLPAPFVEDDLVALLADHAPAVPPTPLPGPGADGPTERVGRLIAVTGSGGSGTSVLAMALAQHLGGRTHGDVLLADLALDADQAMLHAAPDVVPGLTDLVESHRLGTPDPSAVRSTTFEVHGRHYRLLLGLHRHRDWADLRPANVAATVDSLLREFPTVVVDVDADVEGARDCGVVEVEERNVLARTVLGRAEVVIVVGNGGTKGIHALTRTLQRLAAFGVEPTRTIPVLNGSTGIGQRWRRAPQAIDDLVAEAGDDLRRRTVTVPWHRGVEAALRDGGPLPRALGAPLAAALATTASAGRSHREEPVPVPAVAPGRPG
;
A
#
# COMPACT_ATOMS: atom_id res chain seq x y z
N MET A 1 -7.91 25.29 -16.63
CA MET A 1 -6.94 24.37 -16.00
C MET A 1 -6.18 25.19 -14.99
N THR A 2 -6.43 24.99 -13.70
CA THR A 2 -5.78 25.74 -12.61
C THR A 2 -4.36 25.21 -12.43
N ALA A 3 -3.37 26.11 -12.35
CA ALA A 3 -2.00 25.77 -12.00
C ALA A 3 -1.98 25.11 -10.62
N ARG A 4 -1.22 24.02 -10.44
CA ARG A 4 -1.13 23.26 -9.18
C ARG A 4 0.26 23.42 -8.58
N TYR A 5 0.36 23.60 -7.28
CA TYR A 5 1.64 23.81 -6.58
C TYR A 5 1.84 22.80 -5.47
N VAL A 6 3.02 22.17 -5.42
CA VAL A 6 3.41 21.28 -4.31
C VAL A 6 4.33 22.06 -3.37
N VAL A 7 3.89 22.27 -2.15
CA VAL A 7 4.56 23.13 -1.16
C VAL A 7 4.97 22.31 0.06
N LEU A 8 6.27 22.27 0.34
CA LEU A 8 6.79 21.76 1.61
C LEU A 8 6.68 22.85 2.67
N GLY A 9 6.15 22.52 3.84
CA GLY A 9 6.08 23.43 4.98
C GLY A 9 7.08 23.05 6.06
N LEU A 10 7.90 23.99 6.51
CA LEU A 10 8.77 23.82 7.67
C LEU A 10 8.46 24.90 8.72
N ALA A 11 7.82 24.50 9.82
CA ALA A 11 7.49 25.40 10.92
C ALA A 11 7.46 24.65 12.25
N ARG A 12 7.28 25.39 13.35
CA ARG A 12 7.00 24.77 14.65
C ARG A 12 5.55 24.24 14.64
N PRO A 13 5.26 23.11 15.32
CA PRO A 13 3.93 22.49 15.28
C PRO A 13 2.75 23.38 15.73
N ARG A 14 3.02 24.45 16.48
CA ARG A 14 2.00 25.39 16.99
C ARG A 14 1.94 26.72 16.24
N THR A 15 2.65 26.84 15.13
CA THR A 15 2.61 28.05 14.31
C THR A 15 1.24 28.16 13.62
N PRO A 16 0.48 29.26 13.77
CA PRO A 16 -0.89 29.38 13.26
C PRO A 16 -1.02 29.11 11.76
N TRP A 17 -0.20 29.76 10.92
CA TRP A 17 -0.24 29.60 9.46
C TRP A 17 0.01 28.16 9.02
N PHE A 18 0.80 27.39 9.77
CA PHE A 18 1.15 26.00 9.44
C PHE A 18 -0.07 25.07 9.52
N GLY A 19 -1.01 25.37 10.42
CA GLY A 19 -2.30 24.68 10.52
C GLY A 19 -3.29 25.17 9.45
N GLU A 20 -3.33 26.48 9.20
CA GLU A 20 -4.24 27.11 8.23
C GLU A 20 -3.95 26.65 6.80
N VAL A 21 -2.70 26.69 6.36
CA VAL A 21 -2.30 26.20 5.02
C VAL A 21 -2.57 24.69 4.88
N GLY A 22 -2.39 23.92 5.96
CA GLY A 22 -2.77 22.51 5.98
C GLY A 22 -4.28 22.29 5.81
N ALA A 23 -5.11 23.11 6.46
CA ALA A 23 -6.56 23.06 6.33
C ALA A 23 -7.03 23.46 4.93
N TRP A 24 -6.44 24.51 4.36
CA TRP A 24 -6.68 24.97 2.98
C TRP A 24 -6.39 23.85 1.97
N SER A 25 -5.22 23.21 2.09
CA SER A 25 -4.85 22.09 1.22
C SER A 25 -5.77 20.88 1.37
N ALA A 26 -6.16 20.53 2.60
CA ALA A 26 -7.06 19.40 2.87
C ALA A 26 -8.50 19.65 2.36
N GLY A 27 -8.96 20.90 2.37
CA GLY A 27 -10.28 21.30 1.89
C GLY A 27 -10.43 21.26 0.37
N GLY A 28 -9.34 21.11 -0.39
CA GLY A 28 -9.36 21.07 -1.85
C GLY A 28 -9.82 22.36 -2.54
N ALA A 29 -9.96 23.45 -1.77
CA ALA A 29 -10.40 24.76 -2.27
C ALA A 29 -9.27 25.50 -2.99
N THR A 30 -8.02 25.11 -2.72
CA THR A 30 -6.82 25.83 -3.15
C THR A 30 -6.01 24.97 -4.11
N PRO A 31 -5.26 25.57 -5.04
CA PRO A 31 -4.37 24.84 -5.94
C PRO A 31 -3.10 24.28 -5.26
N VAL A 32 -3.04 24.27 -3.92
CA VAL A 32 -1.84 24.00 -3.15
C VAL A 32 -1.92 22.64 -2.45
N ASP A 33 -1.00 21.75 -2.77
CA ASP A 33 -0.73 20.55 -1.98
C ASP A 33 0.33 20.86 -0.92
N PHE A 34 -0.09 20.85 0.34
CA PHE A 34 0.78 21.20 1.45
C PHE A 34 1.27 19.96 2.19
N VAL A 35 2.59 19.83 2.28
CA VAL A 35 3.25 18.71 2.95
C VAL A 35 3.99 19.24 4.16
N ARG A 36 3.61 18.79 5.34
CA ARG A 36 4.26 19.21 6.59
C ARG A 36 5.57 18.46 6.79
N CYS A 37 6.64 19.20 7.00
CA CYS A 37 7.93 18.73 7.48
C CYS A 37 8.14 19.28 8.90
N LEU A 38 8.46 18.41 9.85
CA LEU A 38 8.73 18.79 11.23
C LEU A 38 10.21 19.14 11.45
N THR A 39 11.08 18.69 10.55
CA THR A 39 12.52 18.89 10.63
C THR A 39 13.13 19.32 9.29
N ALA A 40 14.28 19.99 9.34
CA ALA A 40 15.07 20.32 8.17
C ALA A 40 15.60 19.09 7.43
N GLU A 41 15.81 17.97 8.13
CA GLU A 41 16.26 16.71 7.54
C GLU A 41 15.17 16.08 6.67
N GLU A 42 13.91 16.10 7.10
CA GLU A 42 12.77 15.68 6.28
C GLU A 42 12.64 16.51 5.00
N VAL A 43 12.87 17.84 5.09
CA VAL A 43 12.89 18.71 3.92
C VAL A 43 13.99 18.26 2.94
N ARG A 44 15.22 18.03 3.42
CA ARG A 44 16.33 17.57 2.57
C ARG A 44 16.05 16.20 1.94
N ALA A 45 15.49 15.27 2.71
CA ALA A 45 15.13 13.95 2.20
C ALA A 45 14.10 14.03 1.06
N ARG A 46 13.09 14.90 1.19
CA ARG A 46 12.08 15.10 0.14
C ARG A 46 12.63 15.83 -1.09
N LEU A 47 13.48 16.83 -0.89
CA LEU A 47 14.17 17.51 -2.00
C LEU A 47 15.08 16.56 -2.81
N ALA A 48 15.67 15.56 -2.15
CA ALA A 48 16.47 14.53 -2.80
C ALA A 48 15.63 13.43 -3.48
N GLY A 49 14.37 13.25 -3.08
CA GLY A 49 13.51 12.12 -3.42
C GLY A 49 12.87 12.15 -4.82
N GLY A 50 13.43 12.90 -5.78
CA GLY A 50 12.97 12.94 -7.18
C GLY A 50 11.58 13.53 -7.44
N GLN A 51 10.83 13.90 -6.39
CA GLN A 51 9.51 14.51 -6.47
C GLN A 51 9.60 15.94 -7.02
N ARG A 52 8.62 16.36 -7.82
CA ARG A 52 8.51 17.75 -8.29
C ARG A 52 7.90 18.61 -7.19
N ILE A 53 8.71 19.48 -6.62
CA ILE A 53 8.33 20.41 -5.55
C ILE A 53 8.33 21.82 -6.15
N SER A 54 7.26 22.58 -5.93
CA SER A 54 7.15 23.96 -6.42
C SER A 54 7.83 24.95 -5.46
N ALA A 55 7.54 24.82 -4.17
CA ALA A 55 8.07 25.73 -3.17
C ALA A 55 8.34 25.08 -1.81
N LEU A 56 9.24 25.70 -1.05
CA LEU A 56 9.47 25.47 0.37
C LEU A 56 8.97 26.71 1.12
N LEU A 57 7.90 26.56 1.89
CA LEU A 57 7.36 27.55 2.79
C LEU A 57 7.95 27.34 4.19
N VAL A 58 8.72 28.28 4.69
CA VAL A 58 9.47 28.13 5.95
C VAL A 58 9.20 29.27 6.92
N ASP A 59 8.95 28.93 8.19
CA ASP A 59 8.77 29.92 9.26
C ASP A 59 10.09 30.64 9.56
N SER A 60 10.06 31.96 9.74
CA SER A 60 11.25 32.76 10.05
C SER A 60 11.97 32.31 11.34
N ARG A 61 11.29 31.57 12.23
CA ARG A 61 11.84 31.00 13.46
C ARG A 61 11.90 29.47 13.46
N ALA A 62 11.81 28.84 12.29
CA ALA A 62 11.95 27.39 12.13
C ALA A 62 13.32 26.90 12.65
N PRO A 63 13.36 25.90 13.54
CA PRO A 63 14.61 25.28 13.96
C PRO A 63 15.30 24.62 12.76
N GLY A 64 16.60 24.91 12.55
CA GLY A 64 17.36 24.36 11.42
C GLY A 64 17.19 25.12 10.11
N LEU A 65 16.55 26.30 10.10
CA LEU A 65 16.61 27.22 8.98
C LEU A 65 18.03 27.81 8.85
N ASP A 66 18.82 27.23 7.96
CA ASP A 66 20.19 27.64 7.65
C ASP A 66 20.40 27.79 6.12
N ARG A 67 21.58 28.27 5.74
CA ARG A 67 21.96 28.41 4.32
C ARG A 67 21.98 27.06 3.59
N ASP A 68 22.21 25.95 4.28
CA ASP A 68 22.33 24.65 3.64
C ASP A 68 20.98 24.08 3.23
N VAL A 69 19.93 24.28 4.03
CA VAL A 69 18.54 23.96 3.65
C VAL A 69 18.09 24.82 2.46
N LEU A 70 18.36 26.12 2.50
CA LEU A 70 18.04 27.05 1.41
C LEU A 70 18.78 26.69 0.12
N ASN A 71 20.08 26.37 0.22
CA ASN A 71 20.88 25.90 -0.92
C ASN A 71 20.40 24.56 -1.46
N SER A 72 19.92 23.65 -0.60
CA SER A 72 19.36 22.37 -1.02
C SER A 72 18.09 22.56 -1.84
N ALA A 73 17.19 23.43 -1.39
CA ALA A 73 15.97 23.78 -2.13
C ALA A 73 16.31 24.42 -3.49
N ARG A 74 17.26 25.36 -3.50
CA ARG A 74 17.71 26.02 -4.72
C ARG A 74 18.36 25.07 -5.73
N ARG A 75 19.13 24.07 -5.28
CA ARG A 75 19.70 23.03 -6.16
C ARG A 75 18.63 22.14 -6.79
N ALA A 76 17.50 21.98 -6.11
CA ALA A 76 16.34 21.25 -6.59
C ALA A 76 15.36 22.13 -7.42
N ASP A 77 15.75 23.37 -7.75
CA ASP A 77 14.91 24.35 -8.46
C ASP A 77 13.58 24.67 -7.75
N VAL A 78 13.60 24.62 -6.41
CA VAL A 78 12.45 24.89 -5.55
C VAL A 78 12.49 26.33 -5.06
N ALA A 79 11.38 27.07 -5.23
CA ALA A 79 11.25 28.43 -4.70
C ALA A 79 11.20 28.43 -3.18
N VAL A 80 12.00 29.25 -2.50
CA VAL A 80 11.95 29.33 -1.03
C VAL A 80 11.19 30.59 -0.61
N ILE A 81 10.08 30.39 0.09
CA ILE A 81 9.24 31.45 0.63
C ILE A 81 9.39 31.45 2.15
N VAL A 82 9.90 32.55 2.70
CA VAL A 82 9.98 32.71 4.17
C VAL A 82 8.71 33.39 4.66
N VAL A 83 8.00 32.75 5.59
CA VAL A 83 6.91 33.38 6.32
C VAL A 83 7.48 34.15 7.49
N ASP A 84 7.32 35.47 7.48
CA ASP A 84 7.89 36.34 8.50
C ASP A 84 6.82 37.17 9.22
N ASP A 85 6.83 37.13 10.55
CA ASP A 85 5.97 37.94 11.41
C ASP A 85 6.66 39.23 11.90
N GLY A 86 7.86 39.53 11.37
CA GLY A 86 8.60 40.76 11.64
C GLY A 86 9.37 40.76 12.95
N ALA A 87 9.41 39.64 13.68
CA ALA A 87 10.16 39.56 14.94
C ALA A 87 11.64 39.22 14.77
N VAL A 88 12.06 38.84 13.57
CA VAL A 88 13.46 38.58 13.23
C VAL A 88 13.90 39.65 12.25
N ASP A 89 14.73 40.59 12.70
CA ASP A 89 15.33 41.59 11.82
C ASP A 89 16.48 40.94 11.01
N ARG A 90 16.15 40.44 9.82
CA ARG A 90 17.09 39.73 8.94
C ARG A 90 16.73 39.93 7.48
N ASP A 91 17.76 40.16 6.66
CA ASP A 91 17.61 40.12 5.21
C ASP A 91 17.51 38.66 4.71
N TRP A 92 16.28 38.21 4.49
CA TRP A 92 15.96 36.86 4.01
C TRP A 92 16.43 36.61 2.58
N HIS A 93 16.44 37.63 1.72
CA HIS A 93 16.92 37.50 0.35
C HIS A 93 18.43 37.27 0.31
N ALA A 94 19.20 37.93 1.19
CA ALA A 94 20.65 37.74 1.29
C ALA A 94 21.08 36.32 1.71
N ILE A 95 20.17 35.52 2.28
CA ILE A 95 20.44 34.13 2.66
C ILE A 95 19.85 33.11 1.69
N GLY A 96 19.11 33.55 0.68
CA GLY A 96 18.62 32.71 -0.42
C GLY A 96 17.11 32.53 -0.48
N ALA A 97 16.31 33.33 0.24
CA ALA A 97 14.86 33.35 0.04
C ALA A 97 14.49 33.93 -1.33
N THR A 98 13.59 33.25 -2.03
CA THR A 98 12.99 33.72 -3.28
C THR A 98 12.00 34.85 -3.01
N ALA A 99 11.18 34.69 -1.97
CA ALA A 99 10.19 35.68 -1.54
C ALA A 99 10.00 35.65 -0.02
N VAL A 100 9.43 36.73 0.52
CA VAL A 100 9.03 36.83 1.93
C VAL A 100 7.53 37.07 1.97
N LEU A 101 6.81 36.25 2.74
CA LEU A 101 5.37 36.34 2.95
C LEU A 101 5.11 36.87 4.36
N PRO A 102 4.55 38.07 4.54
CA PRO A 102 4.22 38.60 5.85
C PRO A 102 3.14 37.75 6.53
N ALA A 103 3.30 37.45 7.82
CA ALA A 103 2.24 36.85 8.64
C ALA A 103 1.49 37.93 9.45
N PRO A 104 0.14 37.87 9.55
CA PRO A 104 -0.75 36.87 8.94
C PRO A 104 -0.99 37.13 7.45
N PHE A 105 -1.33 36.08 6.70
CA PHE A 105 -1.69 36.13 5.28
C PHE A 105 -2.95 35.28 5.02
N VAL A 106 -3.62 35.54 3.90
CA VAL A 106 -4.76 34.73 3.44
C VAL A 106 -4.37 33.83 2.27
N GLU A 107 -5.26 32.91 1.89
CA GLU A 107 -5.05 31.97 0.79
C GLU A 107 -4.61 32.66 -0.51
N ASP A 108 -5.32 33.74 -0.89
CA ASP A 108 -5.04 34.48 -2.13
C ASP A 108 -3.62 35.05 -2.16
N ASP A 109 -3.09 35.50 -1.02
CA ASP A 109 -1.73 36.02 -0.91
C ASP A 109 -0.69 34.92 -1.22
N LEU A 110 -0.89 33.72 -0.67
CA LEU A 110 -0.01 32.58 -0.92
C LEU A 110 -0.07 32.12 -2.38
N VAL A 111 -1.28 32.04 -2.95
CA VAL A 111 -1.47 31.62 -4.34
C VAL A 111 -0.86 32.63 -5.32
N ALA A 112 -1.03 33.93 -5.08
CA ALA A 112 -0.41 34.97 -5.88
C ALA A 112 1.12 34.87 -5.84
N LEU A 113 1.68 34.70 -4.64
CA LEU A 113 3.13 34.57 -4.45
C LEU A 113 3.70 33.32 -5.15
N LEU A 114 2.98 32.19 -5.10
CA LEU A 114 3.37 30.97 -5.80
C LEU A 114 3.31 31.14 -7.32
N ALA A 115 2.31 31.85 -7.85
CA ALA A 115 2.21 32.12 -9.28
C ALA A 115 3.36 32.98 -9.80
N ASP A 116 3.85 33.93 -9.00
CA ASP A 116 4.95 34.81 -9.40
C ASP A 116 6.34 34.16 -9.26
N HIS A 117 6.50 33.23 -8.32
CA HIS A 117 7.83 32.77 -7.90
C HIS A 117 8.10 31.26 -7.99
N ALA A 118 7.07 30.43 -8.12
CA ALA A 118 7.21 28.98 -8.07
C ALA A 118 6.77 28.32 -9.39
N PRO A 119 7.51 27.30 -9.88
CA PRO A 119 7.06 26.54 -11.04
C PRO A 119 5.81 25.73 -10.67
N ALA A 120 4.73 25.93 -11.43
CA ALA A 120 3.55 25.10 -11.32
C ALA A 120 3.88 23.65 -11.72
N VAL A 121 3.38 22.70 -10.94
CA VAL A 121 3.46 21.28 -11.31
C VAL A 121 2.47 21.04 -12.44
N PRO A 122 2.92 20.49 -13.59
CA PRO A 122 2.00 20.14 -14.65
C PRO A 122 0.99 19.13 -14.11
N PRO A 123 -0.29 19.18 -14.55
CA PRO A 123 -1.26 18.18 -14.15
C PRO A 123 -0.70 16.80 -14.46
N THR A 124 -0.57 15.95 -13.44
CA THR A 124 -0.29 14.53 -13.63
C THR A 124 -1.39 14.02 -14.57
N PRO A 125 -1.05 13.49 -15.75
CA PRO A 125 -2.05 12.87 -16.59
C PRO A 125 -2.80 11.85 -15.73
N LEU A 126 -4.14 11.93 -15.70
CA LEU A 126 -4.93 10.77 -15.32
C LEU A 126 -4.38 9.60 -16.14
N PRO A 127 -4.17 8.40 -15.58
CA PRO A 127 -3.72 7.27 -16.37
C PRO A 127 -4.74 7.04 -17.49
N GLY A 128 -4.40 7.49 -18.70
CA GLY A 128 -5.10 7.09 -19.90
C GLY A 128 -4.75 5.63 -20.18
N PRO A 129 -5.61 4.88 -20.89
CA PRO A 129 -5.24 3.56 -21.35
C PRO A 129 -4.12 3.71 -22.39
N GLY A 130 -2.91 3.30 -22.01
CA GLY A 130 -1.81 2.96 -22.92
C GLY A 130 -0.90 4.10 -23.39
N ALA A 131 0.35 4.08 -22.92
CA ALA A 131 1.51 4.52 -23.70
C ALA A 131 2.56 3.41 -23.61
N ASP A 132 2.75 2.71 -24.74
CA ASP A 132 3.62 1.55 -24.90
C ASP A 132 5.11 1.95 -24.84
N GLY A 133 5.77 1.54 -23.76
CA GLY A 133 7.17 1.08 -23.73
C GLY A 133 7.15 -0.39 -23.28
N PRO A 134 8.24 -1.18 -23.39
CA PRO A 134 8.19 -2.61 -23.10
C PRO A 134 7.60 -2.84 -21.71
N THR A 135 6.39 -3.40 -21.67
CA THR A 135 5.63 -3.70 -20.45
C THR A 135 6.30 -4.87 -19.75
N GLU A 136 7.43 -4.59 -19.09
CA GLU A 136 8.28 -5.62 -18.51
C GLU A 136 8.06 -5.72 -17.01
N ARG A 137 7.22 -6.71 -16.69
CA ARG A 137 6.94 -7.38 -15.41
C ARG A 137 6.25 -6.57 -14.29
N VAL A 138 4.91 -6.54 -14.38
CA VAL A 138 4.01 -6.29 -13.25
C VAL A 138 4.07 -7.53 -12.34
N GLY A 139 4.63 -7.40 -11.14
CA GLY A 139 4.80 -8.48 -10.17
C GLY A 139 3.50 -9.19 -9.79
N ARG A 140 3.63 -10.29 -9.03
CA ARG A 140 2.50 -11.13 -8.61
C ARG A 140 1.93 -10.66 -7.28
N LEU A 141 0.62 -10.43 -7.24
CA LEU A 141 -0.11 -10.05 -6.02
C LEU A 141 -0.80 -11.27 -5.40
N ILE A 142 -0.41 -11.64 -4.18
CA ILE A 142 -0.99 -12.75 -3.43
C ILE A 142 -1.62 -12.17 -2.16
N ALA A 143 -2.93 -12.25 -2.01
CA ALA A 143 -3.62 -11.82 -0.81
C ALA A 143 -3.74 -12.99 0.18
N VAL A 144 -3.51 -12.72 1.46
CA VAL A 144 -3.72 -13.64 2.57
C VAL A 144 -4.71 -12.99 3.50
N THR A 145 -5.86 -13.62 3.67
CA THR A 145 -6.97 -13.08 4.46
C THR A 145 -7.61 -14.19 5.29
N GLY A 146 -8.39 -13.84 6.30
CA GLY A 146 -9.05 -14.83 7.14
C GLY A 146 -9.87 -14.22 8.25
N SER A 147 -10.55 -15.07 9.01
CA SER A 147 -11.26 -14.61 10.22
C SER A 147 -10.28 -14.29 11.34
N GLY A 148 -10.60 -13.32 12.20
CA GLY A 148 -9.79 -12.97 13.37
C GLY A 148 -9.43 -14.19 14.24
N GLY A 149 -8.17 -14.27 14.66
CA GLY A 149 -7.65 -15.39 15.45
C GLY A 149 -7.44 -16.70 14.69
N SER A 150 -7.43 -16.67 13.35
CA SER A 150 -7.10 -17.85 12.51
C SER A 150 -5.61 -17.99 12.18
N GLY A 151 -4.79 -17.02 12.58
CA GLY A 151 -3.35 -17.00 12.29
C GLY A 151 -3.01 -16.53 10.88
N THR A 152 -3.89 -15.75 10.23
CA THR A 152 -3.69 -15.15 8.91
C THR A 152 -2.32 -14.47 8.79
N SER A 153 -2.02 -13.51 9.69
CA SER A 153 -0.79 -12.74 9.66
C SER A 153 0.47 -13.59 9.82
N VAL A 154 0.41 -14.62 10.66
CA VAL A 154 1.51 -15.58 10.83
C VAL A 154 1.71 -16.44 9.58
N LEU A 155 0.63 -16.84 8.90
CA LEU A 155 0.73 -17.59 7.66
C LEU A 155 1.17 -16.73 6.47
N ALA A 156 0.77 -15.46 6.42
CA ALA A 156 1.27 -14.48 5.43
C ALA A 156 2.78 -14.32 5.58
N MET A 157 3.26 -14.15 6.81
CA MET A 157 4.66 -14.09 7.17
C MET A 157 5.42 -15.38 6.80
N ALA A 158 4.86 -16.55 7.14
CA ALA A 158 5.48 -17.83 6.81
C ALA A 158 5.57 -18.08 5.29
N LEU A 159 4.56 -17.65 4.55
CA LEU A 159 4.54 -17.71 3.09
C LEU A 159 5.61 -16.79 2.49
N ALA A 160 5.67 -15.52 2.93
CA ALA A 160 6.68 -14.57 2.48
C ALA A 160 8.10 -15.09 2.75
N GLN A 161 8.35 -15.64 3.95
CA GLN A 161 9.62 -16.28 4.31
C GLN A 161 9.97 -17.44 3.37
N HIS A 162 9.00 -18.30 3.07
CA HIS A 162 9.23 -19.46 2.22
C HIS A 162 9.56 -19.07 0.77
N LEU A 163 8.81 -18.10 0.22
CA LEU A 163 9.05 -17.60 -1.13
C LEU A 163 10.38 -16.86 -1.21
N GLY A 164 10.65 -15.99 -0.23
CA GLY A 164 11.84 -15.17 -0.14
C GLY A 164 13.14 -15.97 -0.02
N GLY A 165 13.11 -17.11 0.71
CA GLY A 165 14.23 -18.04 0.76
C GLY A 165 14.56 -18.74 -0.57
N ARG A 166 13.65 -18.71 -1.56
CA ARG A 166 13.87 -19.27 -2.91
C ARG A 166 14.29 -18.21 -3.93
N THR A 167 13.96 -16.95 -3.69
CA THR A 167 14.19 -15.82 -4.60
C THR A 167 15.19 -14.82 -4.03
N HIS A 168 15.97 -15.22 -3.02
CA HIS A 168 17.02 -14.39 -2.39
C HIS A 168 16.58 -13.00 -1.90
N GLY A 169 15.33 -12.85 -1.44
CA GLY A 169 14.87 -11.56 -0.89
C GLY A 169 13.91 -10.76 -1.76
N ASP A 170 13.63 -11.19 -3.00
CA ASP A 170 12.74 -10.49 -3.95
C ASP A 170 11.23 -10.61 -3.64
N VAL A 171 10.88 -10.74 -2.36
CA VAL A 171 9.51 -10.84 -1.88
C VAL A 171 9.23 -9.68 -0.95
N LEU A 172 8.09 -9.01 -1.17
CA LEU A 172 7.52 -8.08 -0.21
C LEU A 172 6.39 -8.75 0.56
N LEU A 173 6.43 -8.63 1.88
CA LEU A 173 5.25 -8.78 2.74
C LEU A 173 4.70 -7.37 3.02
N ALA A 174 3.44 -7.12 2.69
CA ALA A 174 2.78 -5.86 2.97
C ALA A 174 1.61 -6.07 3.93
N ASP A 175 1.58 -5.30 5.01
CA ASP A 175 0.49 -5.33 5.98
C ASP A 175 -0.56 -4.28 5.64
N LEU A 176 -1.69 -4.73 5.11
CA LEU A 176 -2.83 -3.91 4.72
C LEU A 176 -4.07 -4.24 5.57
N ALA A 177 -3.88 -4.86 6.74
CA ALA A 177 -4.93 -4.99 7.74
C ALA A 177 -5.17 -3.65 8.45
N LEU A 178 -6.41 -3.44 8.92
CA LEU A 178 -6.76 -2.28 9.74
C LEU A 178 -6.06 -2.33 11.10
N ASP A 179 -6.00 -3.52 11.69
CA ASP A 179 -5.22 -3.83 12.88
C ASP A 179 -3.93 -4.53 12.44
N ALA A 180 -2.94 -3.72 12.05
CA ALA A 180 -1.69 -4.14 11.42
C ALA A 180 -0.72 -4.83 12.41
N ASP A 181 -0.89 -6.14 12.61
CA ASP A 181 -0.12 -6.94 13.55
C ASP A 181 1.32 -7.25 13.08
N GLN A 182 1.66 -7.06 11.79
CA GLN A 182 3.00 -7.43 11.30
C GLN A 182 4.09 -6.61 11.97
N ALA A 183 3.82 -5.37 12.39
CA ALA A 183 4.78 -4.58 13.16
C ALA A 183 5.19 -5.29 14.45
N MET A 184 4.21 -5.83 15.20
CA MET A 184 4.44 -6.58 16.43
C MET A 184 5.14 -7.91 16.16
N LEU A 185 4.71 -8.66 15.14
CA LEU A 185 5.31 -9.95 14.76
C LEU A 185 6.78 -9.85 14.31
N HIS A 186 7.22 -8.64 13.94
CA HIS A 186 8.59 -8.36 13.52
C HIS A 186 9.41 -7.57 14.54
N ALA A 187 8.83 -7.25 15.71
CA ALA A 187 9.42 -6.32 16.67
C ALA A 187 9.94 -5.04 15.99
N ALA A 188 9.12 -4.48 15.08
CA ALA A 188 9.49 -3.33 14.29
C ALA A 188 9.72 -2.10 15.18
N PRO A 189 10.64 -1.18 14.80
CA PRO A 189 10.84 0.07 15.53
C PRO A 189 9.60 0.96 15.52
N ASP A 190 9.40 1.75 16.57
CA ASP A 190 8.22 2.62 16.76
C ASP A 190 8.06 3.72 15.69
N VAL A 191 9.12 4.08 14.98
CA VAL A 191 9.13 5.15 13.97
C VAL A 191 9.83 4.65 12.70
N VAL A 192 9.07 4.01 11.82
CA VAL A 192 9.52 3.59 10.50
C VAL A 192 8.44 3.96 9.48
N PRO A 193 8.82 4.52 8.31
CA PRO A 193 7.86 4.75 7.24
C PRO A 193 7.10 3.48 6.87
N GLY A 194 5.80 3.61 6.63
CA GLY A 194 4.91 2.48 6.36
C GLY A 194 3.92 2.75 5.23
N LEU A 195 2.81 2.02 5.26
CA LEU A 195 1.75 2.10 4.26
C LEU A 195 1.21 3.53 4.11
N THR A 196 0.99 4.22 5.23
CA THR A 196 0.47 5.60 5.20
C THR A 196 1.42 6.55 4.48
N ASP A 197 2.73 6.48 4.75
CA ASP A 197 3.72 7.32 4.08
C ASP A 197 3.78 7.05 2.58
N LEU A 198 3.70 5.77 2.19
CA LEU A 198 3.70 5.38 0.79
C LEU A 198 2.43 5.84 0.06
N VAL A 199 1.25 5.69 0.69
CA VAL A 199 -0.03 6.19 0.14
C VAL A 199 -0.03 7.72 0.04
N GLU A 200 0.49 8.42 1.05
CA GLU A 200 0.59 9.88 1.02
C GLU A 200 1.58 10.35 -0.05
N SER A 201 2.66 9.60 -0.33
CA SER A 201 3.60 9.94 -1.40
C SER A 201 2.93 10.02 -2.78
N HIS A 202 1.84 9.27 -2.96
CA HIS A 202 1.05 9.26 -4.19
C HIS A 202 0.21 10.52 -4.41
N ARG A 203 -0.01 11.36 -3.38
CA ARG A 203 -0.71 12.64 -3.53
C ARG A 203 0.03 13.62 -4.44
N LEU A 204 1.37 13.53 -4.45
CA LEU A 204 2.27 14.48 -5.11
C LEU A 204 2.79 13.96 -6.46
N GLY A 205 2.54 12.70 -6.80
CA GLY A 205 3.05 12.04 -7.99
C GLY A 205 3.28 10.55 -7.77
N THR A 206 3.81 9.85 -8.77
CA THR A 206 4.18 8.43 -8.60
C THR A 206 5.60 8.34 -8.01
N PRO A 207 5.80 7.71 -6.84
CA PRO A 207 7.12 7.51 -6.27
C PRO A 207 7.96 6.61 -7.18
N ASP A 208 9.25 6.91 -7.28
CA ASP A 208 10.19 6.07 -8.00
C ASP A 208 10.51 4.76 -7.23
N PRO A 209 11.10 3.75 -7.89
CA PRO A 209 11.56 2.51 -7.26
C PRO A 209 12.30 2.65 -5.92
N SER A 210 13.21 3.64 -5.83
CA SER A 210 14.02 3.84 -4.64
C SER A 210 13.21 4.43 -3.48
N ALA A 211 12.26 5.31 -3.79
CA ALA A 211 11.31 5.86 -2.84
C ALA A 211 10.33 4.78 -2.32
N VAL A 212 9.88 3.85 -3.18
CA VAL A 212 9.08 2.69 -2.74
C VAL A 212 9.90 1.78 -1.82
N ARG A 213 11.17 1.53 -2.14
CA ARG A 213 12.04 0.71 -1.28
C ARG A 213 12.33 1.36 0.07
N SER A 214 12.45 2.68 0.14
CA SER A 214 12.75 3.39 1.38
C SER A 214 11.60 3.36 2.39
N THR A 215 10.37 3.09 1.97
CA THR A 215 9.22 2.83 2.86
C THR A 215 9.10 1.37 3.31
N THR A 216 10.10 0.55 3.02
CA THR A 216 10.14 -0.86 3.41
C THR A 216 11.47 -1.16 4.06
N PHE A 217 11.54 -2.18 4.91
CA PHE A 217 12.81 -2.62 5.48
C PHE A 217 13.03 -4.12 5.31
N GLU A 218 14.30 -4.53 5.33
CA GLU A 218 14.69 -5.93 5.17
C GLU A 218 14.53 -6.68 6.48
N VAL A 219 13.85 -7.82 6.43
CA VAL A 219 13.75 -8.73 7.57
C VAL A 219 14.92 -9.72 7.48
N HIS A 220 16.05 -9.31 8.07
CA HIS A 220 17.26 -10.13 8.11
C HIS A 220 16.98 -11.50 8.75
N GLY A 221 17.49 -12.57 8.12
CA GLY A 221 17.25 -13.95 8.56
C GLY A 221 15.92 -14.58 8.09
N ARG A 222 14.98 -13.80 7.54
CA ARG A 222 13.73 -14.31 6.96
C ARG A 222 13.58 -14.09 5.44
N HIS A 223 14.52 -13.38 4.82
CA HIS A 223 14.68 -13.27 3.36
C HIS A 223 13.51 -12.61 2.62
N TYR A 224 12.88 -11.57 3.18
CA TYR A 224 11.91 -10.72 2.49
C TYR A 224 11.99 -9.27 3.01
N ARG A 225 11.33 -8.36 2.31
CA ARG A 225 11.10 -6.98 2.78
C ARG A 225 9.70 -6.85 3.38
N LEU A 226 9.56 -5.95 4.35
CA LEU A 226 8.29 -5.66 5.01
C LEU A 226 7.88 -4.21 4.74
N LEU A 227 6.64 -4.02 4.28
CA LEU A 227 5.91 -2.76 4.37
C LEU A 227 5.01 -2.82 5.61
N LEU A 228 5.26 -1.96 6.58
CA LEU A 228 4.44 -1.85 7.78
C LEU A 228 3.06 -1.27 7.44
N GLY A 229 2.04 -1.74 8.14
CA GLY A 229 0.67 -1.30 7.93
C GLY A 229 0.35 0.00 8.65
N LEU A 230 -0.93 0.20 8.94
CA LEU A 230 -1.41 1.38 9.64
C LEU A 230 -0.87 1.42 11.07
N HIS A 231 -0.47 2.61 11.53
CA HIS A 231 -0.03 2.78 12.92
C HIS A 231 -1.19 2.64 13.90
N ARG A 232 -2.39 3.05 13.48
CA ARG A 232 -3.61 2.92 14.26
C ARG A 232 -4.75 2.51 13.34
N HIS A 233 -5.68 1.74 13.90
CA HIS A 233 -6.91 1.34 13.21
C HIS A 233 -7.58 2.50 12.47
N ARG A 234 -7.75 3.65 13.13
CA ARG A 234 -8.48 4.81 12.58
C ARG A 234 -7.80 5.53 11.41
N ASP A 235 -6.53 5.24 11.15
CA ASP A 235 -5.77 5.94 10.10
C ASP A 235 -6.25 5.57 8.69
N TRP A 236 -7.15 4.57 8.57
CA TRP A 236 -7.86 4.27 7.31
C TRP A 236 -8.61 5.48 6.74
N ALA A 237 -9.08 6.41 7.60
CA ALA A 237 -9.87 7.57 7.17
C ALA A 237 -9.05 8.57 6.32
N ASP A 238 -7.72 8.52 6.43
CA ASP A 238 -6.83 9.36 5.64
C ASP A 238 -6.50 8.73 4.27
N LEU A 239 -6.81 7.44 4.08
CA LEU A 239 -6.51 6.73 2.84
C LEU A 239 -7.50 7.12 1.74
N ARG A 240 -6.98 7.49 0.57
CA ARG A 240 -7.80 7.76 -0.62
C ARG A 240 -7.76 6.55 -1.56
N PRO A 241 -8.92 6.07 -2.09
CA PRO A 241 -8.96 4.89 -2.94
C PRO A 241 -8.02 4.91 -4.15
N ALA A 242 -7.92 6.06 -4.83
CA ALA A 242 -7.02 6.22 -5.97
C ALA A 242 -5.54 6.05 -5.58
N ASN A 243 -5.14 6.58 -4.42
CA ASN A 243 -3.77 6.49 -3.93
C ASN A 243 -3.45 5.07 -3.44
N VAL A 244 -4.41 4.39 -2.81
CA VAL A 244 -4.26 2.97 -2.44
C VAL A 244 -4.04 2.10 -3.68
N ALA A 245 -4.83 2.31 -4.73
CA ALA A 245 -4.67 1.59 -5.99
C ALA A 245 -3.29 1.87 -6.63
N ALA A 246 -2.85 3.12 -6.64
CA ALA A 246 -1.54 3.52 -7.15
C ALA A 246 -0.38 2.94 -6.32
N THR A 247 -0.54 2.87 -4.99
CA THR A 247 0.41 2.19 -4.09
C THR A 247 0.56 0.73 -4.48
N VAL A 248 -0.55 0.00 -4.65
CA VAL A 248 -0.49 -1.41 -5.10
C VAL A 248 0.21 -1.54 -6.44
N ASP A 249 -0.02 -0.62 -7.39
CA ASP A 249 0.70 -0.62 -8.67
C ASP A 249 2.20 -0.44 -8.49
N SER A 250 2.62 0.51 -7.65
CA SER A 250 4.04 0.78 -7.39
C SER A 250 4.71 -0.42 -6.71
N LEU A 251 4.04 -1.08 -5.77
CA LEU A 251 4.54 -2.32 -5.17
C LEU A 251 4.73 -3.43 -6.21
N LEU A 252 3.79 -3.59 -7.15
CA LEU A 252 3.89 -4.61 -8.19
C LEU A 252 4.94 -4.27 -9.25
N ARG A 253 5.22 -3.00 -9.53
CA ARG A 253 6.34 -2.61 -10.40
C ARG A 253 7.69 -2.88 -9.74
N GLU A 254 7.77 -2.70 -8.42
CA GLU A 254 9.02 -2.82 -7.67
C GLU A 254 9.36 -4.25 -7.27
N PHE A 255 8.36 -5.03 -6.87
CA PHE A 255 8.55 -6.35 -6.30
C PHE A 255 7.96 -7.44 -7.20
N PRO A 256 8.77 -8.44 -7.63
CA PRO A 256 8.27 -9.55 -8.45
C PRO A 256 7.17 -10.36 -7.77
N THR A 257 7.15 -10.40 -6.44
CA THR A 257 6.13 -11.08 -5.64
C THR A 257 5.79 -10.24 -4.42
N VAL A 258 4.50 -9.91 -4.28
CA VAL A 258 3.93 -9.17 -3.15
C VAL A 258 2.92 -10.07 -2.45
N VAL A 259 3.22 -10.45 -1.22
CA VAL A 259 2.30 -11.11 -0.30
C VAL A 259 1.65 -10.03 0.56
N VAL A 260 0.33 -9.96 0.56
CA VAL A 260 -0.42 -8.96 1.31
C VAL A 260 -1.21 -9.62 2.41
N ASP A 261 -0.95 -9.24 3.66
CA ASP A 261 -1.81 -9.55 4.80
C ASP A 261 -2.96 -8.54 4.82
N VAL A 262 -4.20 -9.00 4.79
CA VAL A 262 -5.37 -8.13 4.62
C VAL A 262 -6.62 -8.67 5.30
N ASP A 263 -7.44 -7.76 5.80
CA ASP A 263 -8.73 -8.11 6.38
C ASP A 263 -9.68 -8.77 5.37
N ALA A 264 -10.58 -9.60 5.91
CA ALA A 264 -11.59 -10.32 5.13
C ALA A 264 -12.88 -9.52 4.92
N ASP A 265 -12.91 -8.27 5.39
CA ASP A 265 -14.09 -7.40 5.26
C ASP A 265 -14.01 -6.60 3.95
N VAL A 266 -15.01 -6.82 3.11
CA VAL A 266 -15.12 -6.22 1.78
C VAL A 266 -16.47 -5.53 1.60
N GLU A 267 -17.27 -5.42 2.66
CA GLU A 267 -18.55 -4.72 2.65
C GLU A 267 -18.34 -3.28 2.17
N GLY A 268 -19.28 -2.77 1.37
CA GLY A 268 -19.24 -1.40 0.89
C GLY A 268 -20.63 -0.77 0.78
N ALA A 269 -20.71 0.37 0.11
CA ALA A 269 -21.93 1.18 0.08
C ALA A 269 -23.11 0.42 -0.57
N ARG A 270 -22.84 -0.51 -1.48
CA ARG A 270 -23.87 -1.35 -2.10
C ARG A 270 -24.47 -2.39 -1.14
N ASP A 271 -23.71 -2.81 -0.14
CA ASP A 271 -24.10 -3.86 0.79
C ASP A 271 -24.88 -3.31 1.99
N CYS A 272 -24.48 -2.13 2.48
CA CYS A 272 -25.04 -1.53 3.71
C CYS A 272 -25.60 -0.12 3.54
N GLY A 273 -25.44 0.53 2.38
CA GLY A 273 -25.88 1.90 2.14
C GLY A 273 -24.96 3.00 2.71
N VAL A 274 -23.81 2.63 3.28
CA VAL A 274 -22.90 3.55 3.98
C VAL A 274 -21.55 3.62 3.25
N VAL A 275 -21.16 4.82 2.83
CA VAL A 275 -19.93 5.04 2.03
C VAL A 275 -18.68 4.84 2.89
N GLU A 276 -18.74 5.24 4.16
CA GLU A 276 -17.63 5.13 5.11
C GLU A 276 -17.23 3.68 5.37
N VAL A 277 -18.15 2.71 5.21
CA VAL A 277 -17.83 1.28 5.30
C VAL A 277 -16.97 0.85 4.12
N GLU A 278 -17.27 1.34 2.92
CA GLU A 278 -16.47 1.10 1.73
C GLU A 278 -15.09 1.74 1.82
N GLU A 279 -15.02 2.98 2.32
CA GLU A 279 -13.76 3.69 2.55
C GLU A 279 -12.90 3.00 3.61
N ARG A 280 -13.50 2.56 4.72
CA ARG A 280 -12.81 1.75 5.73
C ARG A 280 -12.23 0.47 5.14
N ASN A 281 -12.99 -0.20 4.26
CA ASN A 281 -12.58 -1.45 3.63
C ASN A 281 -11.77 -1.24 2.33
N VAL A 282 -11.27 -0.02 2.05
CA VAL A 282 -10.59 0.30 0.78
C VAL A 282 -9.36 -0.57 0.52
N LEU A 283 -8.58 -0.89 1.56
CA LEU A 283 -7.40 -1.75 1.46
C LEU A 283 -7.78 -3.16 1.03
N ALA A 284 -8.72 -3.77 1.76
CA ALA A 284 -9.24 -5.10 1.48
C ALA A 284 -9.88 -5.18 0.09
N ARG A 285 -10.77 -4.25 -0.25
CA ARG A 285 -11.45 -4.20 -1.55
C ARG A 285 -10.46 -4.07 -2.71
N THR A 286 -9.46 -3.19 -2.58
CA THR A 286 -8.44 -2.99 -3.63
C THR A 286 -7.59 -4.22 -3.82
N VAL A 287 -7.08 -4.82 -2.74
CA VAL A 287 -6.19 -5.98 -2.81
C VAL A 287 -6.93 -7.22 -3.30
N LEU A 288 -8.08 -7.54 -2.69
CA LEU A 288 -8.84 -8.75 -3.00
C LEU A 288 -9.46 -8.71 -4.40
N GLY A 289 -9.83 -7.53 -4.90
CA GLY A 289 -10.27 -7.36 -6.28
C GLY A 289 -9.16 -7.68 -7.29
N ARG A 290 -7.91 -7.36 -6.96
CA ARG A 290 -6.76 -7.39 -7.88
C ARG A 290 -5.85 -8.61 -7.72
N ALA A 291 -5.94 -9.34 -6.61
CA ALA A 291 -5.04 -10.45 -6.31
C ALA A 291 -5.12 -11.57 -7.37
N GLU A 292 -3.97 -12.08 -7.79
CA GLU A 292 -3.86 -13.25 -8.67
C GLU A 292 -4.31 -14.51 -7.94
N VAL A 293 -4.00 -14.59 -6.64
CA VAL A 293 -4.46 -15.66 -5.75
C VAL A 293 -4.86 -15.08 -4.40
N VAL A 294 -5.98 -15.55 -3.87
CA VAL A 294 -6.48 -15.23 -2.53
C VAL A 294 -6.41 -16.46 -1.65
N ILE A 295 -5.61 -16.40 -0.59
CA ILE A 295 -5.50 -17.44 0.43
C ILE A 295 -6.44 -17.08 1.57
N VAL A 296 -7.39 -17.97 1.89
CA VAL A 296 -8.40 -17.73 2.91
C VAL A 296 -8.19 -18.66 4.09
N VAL A 297 -7.76 -18.09 5.22
CA VAL A 297 -7.35 -18.82 6.42
C VAL A 297 -8.51 -18.96 7.40
N GLY A 298 -8.73 -20.19 7.85
CA GLY A 298 -9.64 -20.55 8.93
C GLY A 298 -9.03 -21.59 9.85
N ASN A 299 -9.68 -21.83 10.99
CA ASN A 299 -9.25 -22.86 11.95
C ASN A 299 -9.97 -24.19 11.72
N GLY A 300 -9.32 -25.32 12.00
CA GLY A 300 -9.89 -26.66 11.79
C GLY A 300 -11.05 -27.10 12.71
N GLY A 301 -11.51 -26.25 13.64
CA GLY A 301 -12.66 -26.54 14.50
C GLY A 301 -14.01 -26.13 13.88
N THR A 302 -15.14 -26.61 14.42
CA THR A 302 -16.48 -26.34 13.87
C THR A 302 -16.76 -24.85 13.62
N LYS A 303 -16.48 -23.98 14.62
CA LYS A 303 -16.62 -22.52 14.49
C LYS A 303 -15.67 -21.94 13.44
N GLY A 304 -14.46 -22.47 13.35
CA GLY A 304 -13.45 -22.03 12.38
C GLY A 304 -13.85 -22.39 10.95
N ILE A 305 -14.37 -23.60 10.73
CA ILE A 305 -14.91 -24.03 9.44
C ILE A 305 -16.12 -23.17 9.04
N HIS A 306 -17.07 -22.96 9.96
CA HIS A 306 -18.22 -22.09 9.69
C HIS A 306 -17.79 -20.65 9.33
N ALA A 307 -16.83 -20.09 10.07
CA ALA A 307 -16.29 -18.76 9.78
C ALA A 307 -15.58 -18.71 8.42
N LEU A 308 -14.78 -19.74 8.09
CA LEU A 308 -14.12 -19.88 6.79
C LEU A 308 -15.13 -19.91 5.65
N THR A 309 -16.19 -20.72 5.76
CA THR A 309 -17.23 -20.80 4.73
C THR A 309 -17.94 -19.47 4.54
N ARG A 310 -18.28 -18.76 5.63
CA ARG A 310 -18.88 -17.42 5.55
C ARG A 310 -17.95 -16.41 4.86
N THR A 311 -16.66 -16.46 5.16
CA THR A 311 -15.66 -15.62 4.47
C THR A 311 -15.57 -15.96 2.99
N LEU A 312 -15.52 -17.23 2.62
CA LEU A 312 -15.49 -17.66 1.22
C LEU A 312 -16.72 -17.18 0.44
N GLN A 313 -17.92 -17.30 1.03
CA GLN A 313 -19.15 -16.81 0.42
C GLN A 313 -19.15 -15.29 0.24
N ARG A 314 -18.68 -14.54 1.25
CA ARG A 314 -18.55 -13.08 1.17
C ARG A 314 -17.59 -12.67 0.05
N LEU A 315 -16.43 -13.33 -0.05
CA LEU A 315 -15.45 -13.03 -1.08
C LEU A 315 -15.98 -13.39 -2.48
N ALA A 316 -16.70 -14.51 -2.62
CA ALA A 316 -17.36 -14.87 -3.87
C ALA A 316 -18.41 -13.81 -4.27
N ALA A 317 -19.25 -13.35 -3.33
CA ALA A 317 -20.22 -12.29 -3.58
C ALA A 317 -19.58 -10.95 -3.96
N PHE A 318 -18.39 -10.66 -3.41
CA PHE A 318 -17.59 -9.49 -3.79
C PHE A 318 -16.96 -9.61 -5.20
N GLY A 319 -16.87 -10.82 -5.78
CA GLY A 319 -16.28 -11.07 -7.09
C GLY A 319 -14.89 -11.74 -7.06
N VAL A 320 -14.50 -12.36 -5.94
CA VAL A 320 -13.31 -13.20 -5.90
C VAL A 320 -13.62 -14.56 -6.53
N GLU A 321 -13.05 -14.78 -7.72
CA GLU A 321 -13.21 -16.06 -8.42
C GLU A 321 -12.77 -17.27 -7.57
N PRO A 322 -13.57 -18.35 -7.50
CA PRO A 322 -13.19 -19.56 -6.78
C PRO A 322 -11.90 -20.20 -7.30
N THR A 323 -11.62 -20.06 -8.60
CA THR A 323 -10.44 -20.64 -9.27
C THR A 323 -9.11 -20.01 -8.83
N ARG A 324 -9.15 -18.76 -8.32
CA ARG A 324 -8.02 -18.06 -7.70
C ARG A 324 -8.01 -18.15 -6.17
N THR A 325 -8.90 -18.93 -5.57
CA THR A 325 -9.05 -19.00 -4.12
C THR A 325 -8.46 -20.30 -3.57
N ILE A 326 -7.67 -20.19 -2.50
CA ILE A 326 -7.07 -21.32 -1.78
C ILE A 326 -7.56 -21.29 -0.33
N PRO A 327 -8.50 -22.16 0.07
CA PRO A 327 -8.89 -22.30 1.47
C PRO A 327 -7.76 -22.95 2.29
N VAL A 328 -7.54 -22.46 3.50
CA VAL A 328 -6.50 -22.97 4.41
C VAL A 328 -7.10 -23.27 5.77
N LEU A 329 -6.85 -24.48 6.27
CA LEU A 329 -7.17 -24.90 7.63
C LEU A 329 -5.90 -24.88 8.48
N ASN A 330 -5.78 -23.85 9.32
CA ASN A 330 -4.66 -23.68 10.25
C ASN A 330 -4.87 -24.45 11.55
N GLY A 331 -3.76 -24.91 12.13
CA GLY A 331 -3.71 -25.47 13.48
C GLY A 331 -4.41 -26.82 13.65
N SER A 332 -4.75 -27.53 12.57
CA SER A 332 -5.45 -28.82 12.70
C SER A 332 -4.48 -29.93 13.11
N THR A 333 -4.74 -30.56 14.26
CA THR A 333 -4.05 -31.77 14.71
C THR A 333 -4.74 -33.01 14.14
N GLY A 334 -4.11 -33.63 13.14
CA GLY A 334 -4.49 -34.97 12.67
C GLY A 334 -5.72 -35.01 11.77
N ILE A 335 -5.59 -35.80 10.70
CA ILE A 335 -6.65 -36.12 9.74
C ILE A 335 -7.65 -37.06 10.42
N GLY A 336 -8.48 -36.56 11.32
CA GLY A 336 -9.57 -37.31 11.96
C GLY A 336 -10.83 -37.34 11.09
N GLN A 337 -11.73 -38.31 11.27
CA GLN A 337 -12.98 -38.45 10.49
C GLN A 337 -13.85 -37.18 10.38
N ARG A 338 -13.75 -36.24 11.34
CA ARG A 338 -14.42 -34.93 11.30
C ARG A 338 -13.99 -34.07 10.09
N TRP A 339 -12.75 -34.27 9.63
CA TRP A 339 -12.13 -33.60 8.49
C TRP A 339 -12.71 -34.04 7.13
N ARG A 340 -13.36 -35.21 7.06
CA ARG A 340 -14.06 -35.66 5.83
C ARG A 340 -15.39 -34.93 5.61
N ARG A 341 -15.92 -34.23 6.64
CA ARG A 341 -17.20 -33.48 6.58
C ARG A 341 -17.04 -31.97 6.44
N ALA A 342 -15.88 -31.40 6.77
CA ALA A 342 -15.61 -29.97 6.54
C ALA A 342 -15.68 -29.59 5.04
N PRO A 343 -15.15 -30.42 4.13
CA PRO A 343 -15.37 -30.20 2.70
C PRO A 343 -16.83 -30.32 2.29
N GLN A 344 -17.61 -31.17 2.94
CA GLN A 344 -19.04 -31.34 2.63
C GLN A 344 -19.86 -30.09 3.00
N ALA A 345 -19.50 -29.40 4.09
CA ALA A 345 -20.08 -28.09 4.42
C ALA A 345 -19.59 -26.97 3.47
N ILE A 346 -18.41 -27.09 2.87
CA ILE A 346 -17.94 -26.18 1.81
C ILE A 346 -18.68 -26.50 0.49
N ASP A 347 -18.87 -27.78 0.19
CA ASP A 347 -19.60 -28.32 -0.97
C ASP A 347 -21.09 -27.90 -0.92
N ASP A 348 -21.73 -27.99 0.25
CA ASP A 348 -23.15 -27.64 0.46
C ASP A 348 -23.41 -26.12 0.41
N LEU A 349 -22.39 -25.28 0.68
CA LEU A 349 -22.53 -23.82 0.81
C LEU A 349 -21.97 -23.04 -0.40
N VAL A 350 -21.26 -23.70 -1.32
CA VAL A 350 -20.74 -23.11 -2.57
C VAL A 350 -21.23 -23.97 -3.74
N ALA A 351 -22.53 -23.89 -4.01
CA ALA A 351 -23.31 -24.82 -4.85
C ALA A 351 -22.77 -25.07 -6.28
N GLU A 352 -21.90 -24.21 -6.83
CA GLU A 352 -21.30 -24.39 -8.17
C GLU A 352 -19.76 -24.54 -8.16
N ALA A 353 -19.06 -24.18 -7.07
CA ALA A 353 -17.60 -24.18 -6.99
C ALA A 353 -16.99 -24.99 -5.81
N GLY A 354 -17.84 -25.60 -4.98
CA GLY A 354 -17.45 -26.32 -3.76
C GLY A 354 -16.42 -27.41 -4.01
N ASP A 355 -16.62 -28.23 -5.05
CA ASP A 355 -15.73 -29.33 -5.40
C ASP A 355 -14.30 -28.87 -5.76
N ASP A 356 -14.15 -27.72 -6.43
CA ASP A 356 -12.84 -27.21 -6.83
C ASP A 356 -12.11 -26.55 -5.66
N LEU A 357 -12.83 -25.80 -4.82
CA LEU A 357 -12.30 -25.22 -3.58
C LEU A 357 -11.87 -26.30 -2.59
N ARG A 358 -12.66 -27.37 -2.48
CA ARG A 358 -12.34 -28.54 -1.67
C ARG A 358 -11.02 -29.19 -2.11
N ARG A 359 -10.83 -29.43 -3.41
CA ARG A 359 -9.59 -30.03 -3.94
C ARG A 359 -8.36 -29.17 -3.68
N ARG A 360 -8.54 -27.85 -3.61
CA ARG A 360 -7.49 -26.86 -3.36
C ARG A 360 -7.25 -26.56 -1.88
N THR A 361 -8.06 -27.11 -0.97
CA THR A 361 -7.97 -26.81 0.46
C THR A 361 -6.66 -27.34 1.04
N VAL A 362 -5.87 -26.45 1.64
CA VAL A 362 -4.57 -26.76 2.23
C VAL A 362 -4.70 -26.89 3.75
N THR A 363 -3.96 -27.83 4.32
CA THR A 363 -3.84 -27.97 5.77
C THR A 363 -2.49 -27.46 6.23
N VAL A 364 -2.49 -26.60 7.25
CA VAL A 364 -1.26 -26.20 7.94
C VAL A 364 -1.27 -26.79 9.34
N PRO A 365 -0.30 -27.65 9.69
CA PRO A 365 -0.29 -28.30 11.00
C PRO A 365 0.04 -27.30 12.11
N TRP A 366 -0.47 -27.57 13.31
CA TRP A 366 -0.03 -26.85 14.50
C TRP A 366 1.45 -27.14 14.78
N HIS A 367 2.22 -26.11 15.12
CA HIS A 367 3.66 -26.23 15.37
C HIS A 367 4.08 -25.54 16.68
N ARG A 368 4.75 -26.28 17.57
CA ARG A 368 5.15 -25.81 18.91
C ARG A 368 6.14 -24.64 18.88
N GLY A 369 6.99 -24.59 17.86
CA GLY A 369 8.06 -23.60 17.75
C GLY A 369 7.65 -22.21 17.24
N VAL A 370 6.37 -21.97 16.95
CA VAL A 370 5.93 -20.68 16.37
C VAL A 370 6.10 -19.54 17.37
N GLU A 371 5.56 -19.70 18.58
CA GLU A 371 5.65 -18.69 19.64
C GLU A 371 7.10 -18.35 20.00
N ALA A 372 7.97 -19.36 20.08
CA ALA A 372 9.40 -19.15 20.33
C ALA A 372 10.05 -18.37 19.17
N ALA A 373 9.79 -18.76 17.92
CA ALA A 373 10.34 -18.07 16.75
C ALA A 373 9.88 -16.60 16.64
N LEU A 374 8.62 -16.30 16.99
CA LEU A 374 8.11 -14.93 17.02
C LEU A 374 8.78 -14.11 18.12
N ARG A 375 8.81 -14.64 19.35
CA ARG A 375 9.43 -13.98 20.51
C ARG A 375 10.91 -13.69 20.29
N ASP A 376 11.63 -14.64 19.70
CA ASP A 376 13.08 -14.55 19.52
C ASP A 376 13.46 -13.88 18.20
N GLY A 377 12.49 -13.42 17.40
CA GLY A 377 12.75 -12.84 16.07
C GLY A 377 13.33 -13.84 15.05
N GLY A 378 13.29 -15.14 15.35
CA GLY A 378 13.85 -16.20 14.52
C GLY A 378 12.98 -16.60 13.32
N PRO A 379 13.52 -17.37 12.36
CA PRO A 379 12.76 -17.84 11.21
C PRO A 379 11.61 -18.76 11.63
N LEU A 380 10.45 -18.59 10.98
CA LEU A 380 9.30 -19.46 11.19
C LEU A 380 9.56 -20.88 10.65
N PRO A 381 8.93 -21.92 11.23
CA PRO A 381 9.05 -23.29 10.74
C PRO A 381 8.61 -23.41 9.28
N ARG A 382 9.43 -24.06 8.45
CA ARG A 382 9.14 -24.28 7.01
C ARG A 382 7.80 -24.97 6.77
N ALA A 383 7.33 -25.79 7.72
CA ALA A 383 6.06 -26.50 7.65
C ALA A 383 4.83 -25.57 7.56
N LEU A 384 4.96 -24.29 7.93
CA LEU A 384 3.88 -23.31 7.80
C LEU A 384 3.74 -22.77 6.36
N GLY A 385 4.86 -22.35 5.75
CA GLY A 385 4.85 -21.69 4.44
C GLY A 385 4.91 -22.64 3.25
N ALA A 386 5.57 -23.81 3.39
CA ALA A 386 5.76 -24.74 2.27
C ALA A 386 4.46 -25.28 1.66
N PRO A 387 3.42 -25.67 2.44
CA PRO A 387 2.15 -26.11 1.87
C PRO A 387 1.44 -25.02 1.05
N LEU A 388 1.52 -23.77 1.52
CA LEU A 388 0.92 -22.61 0.85
C LEU A 388 1.63 -22.32 -0.48
N ALA A 389 2.96 -22.31 -0.47
CA ALA A 389 3.77 -22.10 -1.67
C ALA A 389 3.55 -23.20 -2.73
N ALA A 390 3.37 -24.46 -2.30
CA ALA A 390 3.04 -25.56 -3.21
C ALA A 390 1.67 -25.36 -3.87
N ALA A 391 0.65 -24.98 -3.09
CA ALA A 391 -0.70 -24.72 -3.62
C ALA A 391 -0.75 -23.51 -4.56
N LEU A 392 0.04 -22.47 -4.29
CA LEU A 392 0.21 -21.31 -5.17
C LEU A 392 0.81 -21.71 -6.53
N ALA A 393 1.82 -22.58 -6.54
CA ALA A 393 2.43 -23.05 -7.79
C ALA A 393 1.45 -23.84 -8.66
N THR A 394 0.61 -24.68 -8.04
CA THR A 394 -0.46 -25.43 -8.74
C THR A 394 -1.50 -24.48 -9.33
N THR A 395 -1.98 -23.51 -8.54
CA THR A 395 -3.01 -22.55 -8.98
C THR A 395 -2.52 -21.65 -10.11
N ALA A 396 -1.27 -21.19 -10.05
CA ALA A 396 -0.65 -20.37 -11.10
C ALA A 396 -0.42 -21.14 -12.42
N SER A 397 -0.26 -22.46 -12.35
CA SER A 397 -0.09 -23.31 -13.53
C SER A 397 -1.44 -23.58 -14.21
N ALA A 398 -2.51 -23.74 -13.42
CA ALA A 398 -3.87 -23.88 -13.94
C ALA A 398 -4.38 -22.60 -14.62
N GLY A 399 -4.12 -21.42 -14.04
CA GLY A 399 -4.52 -20.13 -14.63
C GLY A 399 -3.82 -19.80 -15.95
N ARG A 400 -2.59 -20.27 -16.16
CA ARG A 400 -1.86 -20.14 -17.44
C ARG A 400 -2.40 -21.04 -18.54
N SER A 401 -2.97 -22.19 -18.19
CA SER A 401 -3.53 -23.14 -19.16
C SER A 401 -4.92 -22.72 -19.67
N HIS A 402 -5.62 -21.85 -18.93
CA HIS A 402 -6.92 -21.29 -19.31
C HIS A 402 -6.83 -19.97 -20.10
N ARG A 403 -5.65 -19.35 -20.22
CA ARG A 403 -5.41 -18.27 -21.18
C ARG A 403 -5.23 -18.92 -22.55
N GLU A 404 -6.35 -19.18 -23.23
CA GLU A 404 -6.36 -19.62 -24.63
C GLU A 404 -5.50 -18.69 -25.48
N GLU A 405 -4.65 -19.33 -26.27
CA GLU A 405 -3.90 -18.76 -27.38
C GLU A 405 -4.85 -17.93 -28.26
N PRO A 406 -4.54 -16.67 -28.59
CA PRO A 406 -5.43 -15.89 -29.44
C PRO A 406 -5.61 -16.64 -30.76
N VAL A 407 -6.84 -17.07 -31.02
CA VAL A 407 -7.22 -17.66 -32.30
C VAL A 407 -6.76 -16.68 -33.39
N PRO A 408 -5.86 -17.08 -34.29
CA PRO A 408 -5.38 -16.17 -35.32
C PRO A 408 -6.57 -15.74 -36.17
N VAL A 409 -6.92 -14.47 -36.08
CA VAL A 409 -7.92 -13.84 -36.93
C VAL A 409 -7.42 -14.00 -38.37
N PRO A 410 -8.16 -14.68 -39.26
CA PRO A 410 -7.71 -14.85 -40.63
C PRO A 410 -7.54 -13.48 -41.28
N ALA A 411 -6.34 -13.22 -41.80
CA ALA A 411 -6.01 -11.96 -42.45
C ALA A 411 -7.00 -11.71 -43.59
N VAL A 412 -7.73 -10.59 -43.51
CA VAL A 412 -8.55 -10.09 -44.61
C VAL A 412 -7.59 -9.66 -45.71
N ALA A 413 -7.56 -10.40 -46.81
CA ALA A 413 -6.80 -10.03 -47.99
C ALA A 413 -7.34 -8.69 -48.54
N PRO A 414 -6.50 -7.69 -48.81
CA PRO A 414 -6.94 -6.45 -49.45
C PRO A 414 -7.42 -6.78 -50.87
N GLY A 415 -8.70 -6.51 -51.12
CA GLY A 415 -9.31 -6.63 -52.44
C GLY A 415 -8.57 -5.76 -53.46
N ARG A 416 -8.32 -6.32 -54.65
CA ARG A 416 -7.78 -5.56 -55.78
C ARG A 416 -8.81 -4.52 -56.25
N PRO A 417 -8.41 -3.29 -56.55
CA PRO A 417 -9.28 -2.35 -57.24
C PRO A 417 -9.52 -2.84 -58.67
N GLY A 418 -10.79 -2.94 -59.06
CA GLY A 418 -11.26 -3.17 -60.42
C GLY A 418 -11.69 -1.89 -61.09
#